data_AF-A0A9R0P0H8-F1
#
_entry.id   AF-A0A9R0P0H8-F1
#
_cell.length_a   1.000
_cell.length_b   1.000
_cell.length_c   1.000
_cell.angle_alpha   90.00
_cell.angle_beta   90.00
_cell.angle_gamma   90.00
#
_symmetry.space_group_name_H-M   'P 1'
#
loop_
_entity.id
_entity.type
_entity.pdbx_description
1 polymer ?
#
loop_
_entity_poly.entity_id
_entity_poly.type
_entity_poly.pdbx_seq_one_letter_code
_entity_poly.pdbx_strand_id
1 'polypeptide(L)'
;MARLQRTAGNEAVAAMVRGASEARHQPAAVQRYEAFEHATEGDRTPGSRTATAGESDDLLYPHPGVRLTSGEIDALADMYGSPDDLFSASPDEIRAVVALVHRQQARPGSVQESEWDAATGGRYTRLNLRNAAHFGPSNSALVPVPAGASPSSVDNRENFRRYYSETIINASEAFHHLGLPSAEHTQRFLSRATISAGFAEHYLLDAFSAGHLFNKEDFTALAQRNLNALPRSQQQALLHRVGHGVLANPGARALLGQYEAVELTFGFLPRPNFDNETAFNTLLERLYDDPDGRQAVLSALVKVVHDRLDHNDAGGGAIGVPVENNLGAWVLSGDKTLATSPQTQQMIERAITEFRTRMQPYFAGPTPPGTGSGYAPGSEEVIAFFPRTTADSTRMIAQLIRDVTNPAGGMANALVSIIIEELPSLLEGLVRHGDIHRA
;
A
#
# COMPACT_ATOMS: atom_id res chain seq x y z
N MET A 1 37.20 -3.28 -32.59
CA MET A 1 36.93 -2.44 -31.40
C MET A 1 35.75 -1.48 -31.58
N ALA A 2 35.56 -0.80 -32.72
CA ALA A 2 34.45 0.15 -32.95
C ALA A 2 33.02 -0.43 -33.08
N ARG A 3 32.83 -1.76 -32.99
CA ARG A 3 31.49 -2.40 -32.91
C ARG A 3 31.05 -2.65 -31.46
N LEU A 4 31.98 -3.01 -30.57
CA LEU A 4 31.71 -3.23 -29.13
C LEU A 4 31.38 -1.92 -28.38
N GLN A 5 32.00 -0.80 -28.75
CA GLN A 5 31.67 0.52 -28.17
C GLN A 5 30.29 1.06 -28.58
N ARG A 6 29.76 0.65 -29.75
CA ARG A 6 28.43 1.07 -30.20
C ARG A 6 27.30 0.27 -29.53
N THR A 7 27.53 -1.01 -29.20
CA THR A 7 26.53 -1.81 -28.49
C THR A 7 26.41 -1.40 -27.03
N ALA A 8 27.53 -1.20 -26.33
CA ALA A 8 27.53 -0.71 -24.94
C ALA A 8 26.98 0.73 -24.82
N GLY A 9 27.29 1.60 -25.79
CA GLY A 9 26.72 2.95 -25.85
C GLY A 9 25.21 2.97 -26.12
N ASN A 10 24.72 2.07 -26.97
CA ASN A 10 23.28 1.99 -27.26
C ASN A 10 22.50 1.28 -26.15
N GLU A 11 23.09 0.32 -25.43
CA GLU A 11 22.49 -0.27 -24.23
C GLU A 11 22.48 0.72 -23.06
N ALA A 12 23.53 1.51 -22.87
CA ALA A 12 23.56 2.58 -21.87
C ALA A 12 22.56 3.70 -22.19
N VAL A 13 22.42 4.07 -23.47
CA VAL A 13 21.39 5.04 -23.91
C VAL A 13 19.99 4.44 -23.82
N ALA A 14 19.80 3.15 -24.14
CA ALA A 14 18.51 2.48 -23.96
C ALA A 14 18.17 2.28 -22.46
N ALA A 15 19.15 2.10 -21.59
CA ALA A 15 18.98 2.07 -20.13
C ALA A 15 18.69 3.47 -19.57
N MET A 16 19.35 4.53 -20.08
CA MET A 16 19.02 5.91 -19.75
C MET A 16 17.63 6.32 -20.25
N VAL A 17 17.22 5.87 -21.45
CA VAL A 17 15.89 6.16 -22.00
C VAL A 17 14.82 5.33 -21.29
N ARG A 18 15.09 4.09 -20.89
CA ARG A 18 14.18 3.29 -20.04
C ARG A 18 14.09 3.86 -18.62
N GLY A 19 15.20 4.23 -17.99
CA GLY A 19 15.20 4.90 -16.68
C GLY A 19 14.56 6.30 -16.71
N ALA A 20 14.75 7.05 -17.80
CA ALA A 20 14.06 8.33 -18.00
C ALA A 20 12.59 8.17 -18.41
N SER A 21 12.20 7.06 -19.04
CA SER A 21 10.81 6.73 -19.37
C SER A 21 10.03 6.22 -18.16
N GLU A 22 10.66 5.41 -17.30
CA GLU A 22 10.08 4.90 -16.06
C GLU A 22 9.99 5.98 -14.97
N ALA A 23 10.86 7.00 -15.02
CA ALA A 23 10.75 8.19 -14.19
C ALA A 23 9.73 9.23 -14.72
N ARG A 24 9.34 9.14 -16.00
CA ARG A 24 8.44 10.08 -16.70
C ARG A 24 6.98 9.62 -16.76
N HIS A 25 6.57 8.64 -15.96
CA HIS A 25 5.19 8.13 -15.93
C HIS A 25 4.71 7.76 -14.52
N GLN A 26 5.23 8.43 -13.48
CA GLN A 26 4.71 8.19 -12.13
C GLN A 26 3.54 9.14 -11.86
N PRO A 27 2.29 8.63 -11.74
CA PRO A 27 1.14 9.46 -11.49
C PRO A 27 1.26 10.10 -10.11
N ALA A 28 0.61 11.25 -9.98
CA ALA A 28 0.54 11.97 -8.73
C ALA A 28 -0.02 11.07 -7.62
N ALA A 29 0.81 10.78 -6.62
CA ALA A 29 0.49 9.85 -5.55
C ALA A 29 -0.63 10.43 -4.69
N VAL A 30 -1.70 9.66 -4.52
CA VAL A 30 -2.72 9.92 -3.49
C VAL A 30 -2.12 9.46 -2.15
N GLN A 31 -2.02 10.33 -1.13
CA GLN A 31 -1.41 10.09 0.18
C GLN A 31 -1.94 8.84 0.87
N ARG A 32 -1.10 7.92 1.38
CA ARG A 32 -1.56 6.61 1.87
C ARG A 32 -0.64 5.88 2.87
N TYR A 33 -1.31 5.15 3.77
CA TYR A 33 -0.86 4.19 4.80
C TYR A 33 0.29 4.62 5.71
N GLU A 34 0.02 4.68 7.01
CA GLU A 34 0.97 5.17 8.00
C GLU A 34 1.79 4.01 8.57
N ALA A 35 2.95 3.72 7.96
CA ALA A 35 3.87 2.65 8.34
C ALA A 35 4.29 2.63 9.82
N PHE A 36 4.15 3.76 10.55
CA PHE A 36 4.52 3.85 11.96
C PHE A 36 3.64 2.99 12.90
N GLU A 37 2.35 2.78 12.59
CA GLU A 37 1.46 1.97 13.43
C GLU A 37 1.92 0.51 13.42
N HIS A 38 2.38 0.02 12.26
CA HIS A 38 2.97 -1.30 12.11
C HIS A 38 4.23 -1.46 12.95
N ALA A 39 5.18 -0.51 12.83
CA ALA A 39 6.38 -0.56 13.64
C ALA A 39 6.11 -0.50 15.15
N THR A 40 5.13 0.31 15.55
CA THR A 40 4.77 0.47 16.96
C THR A 40 4.18 -0.81 17.53
N GLU A 41 3.20 -1.43 16.88
CA GLU A 41 2.54 -2.64 17.38
C GLU A 41 3.46 -3.88 17.32
N GLY A 42 4.28 -3.99 16.27
CA GLY A 42 5.28 -5.05 16.12
C GLY A 42 6.30 -5.05 17.26
N ASP A 43 6.86 -3.89 17.61
CA ASP A 43 7.84 -3.79 18.69
C ASP A 43 7.24 -3.76 20.09
N ARG A 44 6.00 -3.29 20.24
CA ARG A 44 5.27 -3.30 21.52
C ARG A 44 4.96 -4.73 21.97
N THR A 45 4.63 -5.62 21.03
CA THR A 45 4.19 -6.99 21.35
C THR A 45 5.37 -7.84 21.83
N PRO A 46 5.23 -8.68 22.88
CA PRO A 46 6.28 -9.60 23.30
C PRO A 46 6.73 -10.57 22.21
N GLY A 47 7.97 -11.03 22.29
CA GLY A 47 8.53 -11.99 21.33
C GLY A 47 9.12 -11.39 20.05
N SER A 48 9.29 -10.06 20.01
CA SER A 48 10.01 -9.37 18.93
C SER A 48 11.41 -9.97 18.75
N ARG A 49 11.82 -10.14 17.50
CA ARG A 49 13.12 -10.69 17.09
C ARG A 49 13.89 -9.61 16.31
N THR A 50 15.19 -9.82 16.17
CA THR A 50 16.00 -8.97 15.30
C THR A 50 16.60 -9.76 14.16
N ALA A 51 16.60 -9.19 12.95
CA ALA A 51 17.24 -9.73 11.77
C ALA A 51 18.35 -8.81 11.28
N THR A 52 19.24 -9.32 10.43
CA THR A 52 20.16 -8.49 9.63
C THR A 52 19.73 -8.53 8.16
N ALA A 53 19.63 -7.38 7.52
CA ALA A 53 19.28 -7.21 6.11
C ALA A 53 20.35 -6.40 5.36
N GLY A 54 20.47 -6.57 4.04
CA GLY A 54 21.44 -5.86 3.22
C GLY A 54 22.90 -6.24 3.49
N GLU A 55 23.16 -7.40 4.09
CA GLU A 55 24.51 -7.93 4.23
C GLU A 55 25.03 -8.49 2.89
N SER A 56 26.31 -8.28 2.60
CA SER A 56 26.96 -8.84 1.42
C SER A 56 28.31 -9.43 1.80
N ASP A 57 28.50 -10.71 1.46
CA ASP A 57 29.77 -11.43 1.53
C ASP A 57 30.45 -11.51 0.16
N ASP A 58 30.05 -10.66 -0.80
CA ASP A 58 30.72 -10.58 -2.10
C ASP A 58 32.20 -10.28 -1.88
N LEU A 59 33.07 -11.13 -2.44
CA LEU A 59 34.53 -11.01 -2.35
C LEU A 59 35.05 -9.65 -2.83
N LEU A 60 34.32 -8.97 -3.73
CA LEU A 60 34.71 -7.70 -4.31
C LEU A 60 34.23 -6.50 -3.48
N TYR A 61 33.09 -6.62 -2.79
CA TYR A 61 32.46 -5.52 -2.06
C TYR A 61 31.71 -6.01 -0.80
N PRO A 62 32.43 -6.55 0.21
CA PRO A 62 31.77 -7.01 1.43
C PRO A 62 31.31 -5.82 2.26
N HIS A 63 30.11 -5.90 2.84
CA HIS A 63 29.62 -4.89 3.76
C HIS A 63 28.69 -5.48 4.82
N PRO A 64 28.75 -4.96 6.06
CA PRO A 64 27.84 -5.38 7.11
C PRO A 64 26.41 -4.93 6.78
N GLY A 65 25.44 -5.77 7.11
CA GLY A 65 24.03 -5.42 6.99
C GLY A 65 23.54 -4.45 8.07
N VAL A 66 22.25 -4.14 8.01
CA VAL A 66 21.51 -3.35 8.99
C VAL A 66 20.73 -4.29 9.88
N ARG A 67 20.88 -4.12 11.20
CA ARG A 67 20.08 -4.86 12.18
C ARG A 67 18.72 -4.19 12.33
N LEU A 68 17.65 -4.95 12.16
CA LEU A 68 16.27 -4.50 12.19
C LEU A 68 15.49 -5.20 13.31
N THR A 69 14.56 -4.49 13.96
CA THR A 69 13.54 -5.07 14.86
C THR A 69 12.37 -5.66 14.08
N SER A 70 11.52 -6.46 14.73
CA SER A 70 10.26 -6.94 14.11
C SER A 70 9.41 -5.76 13.65
N GLY A 71 9.19 -4.75 14.49
CA GLY A 71 8.39 -3.58 14.10
C GLY A 71 9.00 -2.82 12.91
N GLU A 72 10.31 -2.63 12.86
CA GLU A 72 10.95 -2.03 11.69
C GLU A 72 10.70 -2.86 10.42
N ILE A 73 10.80 -4.19 10.49
CA ILE A 73 10.51 -5.06 9.34
C ILE A 73 9.04 -4.94 8.92
N ASP A 74 8.10 -4.92 9.87
CA ASP A 74 6.66 -4.79 9.61
C ASP A 74 6.35 -3.48 8.86
N ALA A 75 6.99 -2.37 9.24
CA ALA A 75 6.86 -1.09 8.54
C ALA A 75 7.57 -1.08 7.18
N LEU A 76 8.71 -1.74 7.07
CA LEU A 76 9.47 -1.81 5.82
C LEU A 76 8.76 -2.68 4.77
N ALA A 77 7.83 -3.57 5.14
CA ALA A 77 7.07 -4.35 4.17
C ALA A 77 6.22 -3.50 3.19
N ASP A 78 5.86 -2.27 3.55
CA ASP A 78 5.25 -1.30 2.61
C ASP A 78 6.26 -0.73 1.60
N MET A 79 7.53 -0.69 1.97
CA MET A 79 8.62 -0.05 1.22
C MET A 79 9.36 -1.03 0.31
N TYR A 80 9.18 -2.33 0.55
CA TYR A 80 9.83 -3.44 -0.14
C TYR A 80 8.78 -4.44 -0.60
N GLY A 81 8.76 -4.80 -1.89
CA GLY A 81 7.72 -5.66 -2.45
C GLY A 81 7.78 -7.13 -1.98
N SER A 82 8.88 -7.52 -1.34
CA SER A 82 9.12 -8.87 -0.82
C SER A 82 10.24 -8.90 0.25
N PRO A 83 10.31 -9.97 1.07
CA PRO A 83 11.43 -10.22 1.96
C PRO A 83 12.80 -10.20 1.26
N ASP A 84 12.87 -10.71 0.03
CA ASP A 84 14.11 -10.75 -0.75
C ASP A 84 14.54 -9.36 -1.22
N ASP A 85 13.59 -8.47 -1.53
CA ASP A 85 13.88 -7.06 -1.85
C ASP A 85 14.53 -6.37 -0.64
N LEU A 86 13.97 -6.56 0.56
CA LEU A 86 14.56 -6.00 1.79
C LEU A 86 15.91 -6.64 2.11
N PHE A 87 16.01 -7.97 2.00
CA PHE A 87 17.24 -8.69 2.29
C PHE A 87 18.40 -8.24 1.39
N SER A 88 18.11 -7.91 0.13
CA SER A 88 19.11 -7.53 -0.88
C SER A 88 19.33 -6.02 -1.03
N ALA A 89 18.56 -5.20 -0.31
CA ALA A 89 18.66 -3.75 -0.41
C ALA A 89 19.99 -3.23 0.14
N SER A 90 20.45 -2.09 -0.37
CA SER A 90 21.68 -1.49 0.14
C SER A 90 21.50 -1.06 1.61
N PRO A 91 22.52 -1.22 2.47
CA PRO A 91 22.44 -0.76 3.86
C PRO A 91 22.13 0.73 4.00
N ASP A 92 22.55 1.56 3.04
CA ASP A 92 22.27 3.01 3.05
C ASP A 92 20.79 3.30 2.78
N GLU A 93 20.17 2.60 1.82
CA GLU A 93 18.74 2.69 1.56
C GLU A 93 17.94 2.26 2.80
N ILE A 94 18.26 1.10 3.38
CA ILE A 94 17.57 0.58 4.57
C ILE A 94 17.66 1.59 5.72
N ARG A 95 18.85 2.14 6.01
CA ARG A 95 19.03 3.16 7.05
C ARG A 95 18.23 4.42 6.80
N ALA A 96 18.17 4.88 5.55
CA ALA A 96 17.39 6.07 5.18
C ALA A 96 15.89 5.85 5.42
N VAL A 97 15.36 4.69 5.01
CA VAL A 97 13.95 4.33 5.20
C VAL A 97 13.62 4.14 6.69
N VAL A 98 14.46 3.44 7.46
CA VAL A 98 14.27 3.27 8.92
C VAL A 98 14.27 4.62 9.64
N ALA A 99 15.13 5.55 9.26
CA ALA A 99 15.15 6.89 9.84
C ALA A 99 13.83 7.65 9.62
N LEU A 100 13.18 7.45 8.46
CA LEU A 100 11.86 8.00 8.19
C LEU A 100 10.79 7.33 9.06
N VAL A 101 10.83 6.00 9.23
CA VAL A 101 9.91 5.25 10.13
C VAL A 101 10.01 5.79 11.56
N HIS A 102 11.22 5.91 12.11
CA HIS A 102 11.43 6.44 13.46
C HIS A 102 10.92 7.88 13.61
N ARG A 103 11.10 8.71 12.57
CA ARG A 103 10.61 10.08 12.57
C ARG A 103 9.07 10.12 12.59
N GLN A 104 8.42 9.26 11.81
CA GLN A 104 6.96 9.14 11.79
C GLN A 104 6.41 8.56 13.10
N GLN A 105 7.07 7.56 13.71
CA GLN A 105 6.71 7.05 15.04
C GLN A 105 6.80 8.12 16.12
N ALA A 106 7.86 8.94 16.10
CA ALA A 106 8.03 10.03 17.07
C ALA A 106 7.01 11.16 16.84
N ARG A 107 6.61 11.39 15.59
CA ARG A 107 5.63 12.42 15.21
C ARG A 107 4.83 11.95 14.00
N PRO A 108 3.60 11.42 14.20
CA PRO A 108 2.72 11.03 13.11
C PRO A 108 2.51 12.18 12.11
N GLY A 109 2.49 11.86 10.81
CA GLY A 109 2.39 12.86 9.73
C GLY A 109 3.62 13.76 9.52
N SER A 110 4.78 13.41 10.09
CA SER A 110 6.03 14.19 9.90
C SER A 110 6.85 13.81 8.67
N VAL A 111 6.45 12.76 7.95
CA VAL A 111 7.11 12.31 6.73
C VAL A 111 6.15 12.50 5.56
N GLN A 112 6.63 13.15 4.52
CA GLN A 112 5.86 13.34 3.29
C GLN A 112 6.13 12.19 2.32
N GLU A 113 5.18 11.92 1.43
CA GLU A 113 5.30 10.86 0.41
C GLU A 113 6.53 11.01 -0.49
N SER A 114 6.90 12.25 -0.79
CA SER A 114 8.09 12.55 -1.57
C SER A 114 9.39 12.12 -0.88
N GLU A 115 9.41 12.07 0.46
CA GLU A 115 10.57 11.60 1.22
C GLU A 115 10.66 10.07 1.19
N TRP A 116 9.54 9.35 1.32
CA TRP A 116 9.48 7.89 1.14
C TRP A 116 9.93 7.49 -0.27
N ASP A 117 9.42 8.18 -1.27
CA ASP A 117 9.74 7.90 -2.67
C ASP A 117 11.20 8.19 -2.98
N ALA A 118 11.75 9.30 -2.48
CA ALA A 118 13.16 9.62 -2.61
C ALA A 118 14.05 8.58 -1.92
N ALA A 119 13.70 8.16 -0.71
CA ALA A 119 14.46 7.17 0.06
C ALA A 119 14.46 5.78 -0.59
N THR A 120 13.41 5.43 -1.34
CA THR A 120 13.24 4.12 -1.98
C THR A 120 13.55 4.11 -3.49
N GLY A 121 14.06 5.23 -4.04
CA GLY A 121 14.34 5.36 -5.47
C GLY A 121 13.09 5.21 -6.35
N GLY A 122 11.96 5.74 -5.91
CA GLY A 122 10.69 5.67 -6.64
C GLY A 122 9.88 4.39 -6.40
N ARG A 123 10.38 3.45 -5.57
CA ARG A 123 9.75 2.14 -5.37
C ARG A 123 8.45 2.26 -4.60
N TYR A 124 8.43 3.11 -3.57
CA TYR A 124 7.28 3.37 -2.73
C TYR A 124 6.04 3.72 -3.55
N THR A 125 6.10 4.73 -4.43
CA THR A 125 4.95 5.12 -5.26
C THR A 125 4.46 3.98 -6.16
N ARG A 126 5.39 3.19 -6.74
CA ARG A 126 5.02 2.06 -7.62
C ARG A 126 4.31 0.93 -6.88
N LEU A 127 4.77 0.59 -5.67
CA LEU A 127 4.14 -0.44 -4.85
C LEU A 127 2.74 0.01 -4.41
N ASN A 128 2.62 1.26 -3.98
CA ASN A 128 1.38 1.85 -3.48
C ASN A 128 0.25 1.91 -4.52
N LEU A 129 0.57 2.16 -5.79
CA LEU A 129 -0.45 2.16 -6.85
C LEU A 129 -1.15 0.80 -6.98
N ARG A 130 -0.42 -0.30 -6.72
CA ARG A 130 -0.92 -1.65 -6.85
C ARG A 130 -1.59 -2.12 -5.57
N ASN A 131 -0.85 -2.22 -4.46
CA ASN A 131 -1.22 -2.46 -3.05
C ASN A 131 -2.54 -3.21 -2.70
N ALA A 132 -3.12 -3.99 -3.61
CA ALA A 132 -4.34 -4.74 -3.37
C ALA A 132 -4.15 -5.81 -2.29
N ALA A 133 -2.90 -6.27 -2.11
CA ALA A 133 -2.50 -7.23 -1.11
C ALA A 133 -2.74 -6.78 0.33
N HIS A 134 -2.90 -5.48 0.62
CA HIS A 134 -3.17 -4.99 1.99
C HIS A 134 -4.66 -5.10 2.37
N PHE A 135 -5.51 -5.21 1.35
CA PHE A 135 -6.95 -5.25 1.49
C PHE A 135 -7.44 -6.68 1.76
N GLY A 136 -8.65 -6.78 2.30
CA GLY A 136 -9.27 -8.04 2.69
C GLY A 136 -9.65 -8.92 1.49
N PRO A 137 -10.03 -10.18 1.79
CA PRO A 137 -10.38 -11.16 0.76
C PRO A 137 -11.65 -10.76 0.01
N SER A 138 -11.80 -11.28 -1.21
CA SER A 138 -13.02 -11.12 -1.99
C SER A 138 -14.26 -11.56 -1.22
N ASN A 139 -15.27 -10.69 -1.21
CA ASN A 139 -16.56 -10.94 -0.57
C ASN A 139 -17.68 -10.29 -1.38
N SER A 140 -18.46 -11.12 -2.07
CA SER A 140 -19.55 -10.68 -2.94
C SER A 140 -20.68 -9.95 -2.21
N ALA A 141 -20.77 -10.10 -0.88
CA ALA A 141 -21.72 -9.36 -0.05
C ALA A 141 -21.29 -7.89 0.16
N LEU A 142 -19.98 -7.60 0.07
CA LEU A 142 -19.41 -6.26 0.17
C LEU A 142 -19.27 -5.62 -1.21
N VAL A 143 -18.62 -6.33 -2.13
CA VAL A 143 -18.35 -5.87 -3.50
C VAL A 143 -18.92 -6.86 -4.52
N PRO A 144 -19.99 -6.50 -5.25
CA PRO A 144 -20.59 -7.40 -6.22
C PRO A 144 -19.66 -7.74 -7.40
N VAL A 145 -19.14 -8.97 -7.40
CA VAL A 145 -18.37 -9.55 -8.51
C VAL A 145 -19.33 -9.97 -9.63
N PRO A 146 -19.07 -9.64 -10.91
CA PRO A 146 -19.93 -10.06 -12.02
C PRO A 146 -20.09 -11.58 -12.09
N ALA A 147 -21.26 -12.04 -12.54
CA ALA A 147 -21.49 -13.45 -12.83
C ALA A 147 -20.46 -13.96 -13.86
N GLY A 148 -19.71 -15.00 -13.50
CA GLY A 148 -18.68 -15.60 -14.35
C GLY A 148 -17.27 -15.00 -14.22
N ALA A 149 -17.09 -13.93 -13.43
CA ALA A 149 -15.75 -13.48 -13.03
C ALA A 149 -15.25 -14.30 -11.83
N SER A 150 -13.94 -14.60 -11.81
CA SER A 150 -13.31 -15.21 -10.65
C SER A 150 -13.05 -14.12 -9.60
N PRO A 151 -13.30 -14.39 -8.31
CA PRO A 151 -12.85 -13.50 -7.23
C PRO A 151 -11.34 -13.28 -7.30
N SER A 152 -10.88 -12.09 -6.92
CA SER A 152 -9.44 -11.87 -6.73
C SER A 152 -8.91 -12.71 -5.59
N SER A 153 -7.69 -13.22 -5.74
CA SER A 153 -6.93 -13.88 -4.68
C SER A 153 -5.80 -13.00 -4.13
N VAL A 154 -5.73 -11.73 -4.55
CA VAL A 154 -4.73 -10.77 -4.07
C VAL A 154 -5.34 -10.05 -2.87
N ASP A 155 -5.00 -10.54 -1.67
CA ASP A 155 -5.48 -10.01 -0.40
C ASP A 155 -4.48 -10.25 0.75
N ASN A 156 -4.73 -9.60 1.89
CA ASN A 156 -3.86 -9.65 3.05
C ASN A 156 -3.81 -11.04 3.70
N ARG A 157 -4.88 -11.81 3.62
CA ARG A 157 -4.92 -13.15 4.21
C ARG A 157 -4.08 -14.12 3.42
N GLU A 158 -4.10 -14.04 2.09
CA GLU A 158 -3.27 -14.87 1.24
C GLU A 158 -1.79 -14.48 1.35
N ASN A 159 -1.47 -13.19 1.41
CA ASN A 159 -0.09 -12.75 1.64
C ASN A 159 0.41 -13.11 3.04
N PHE A 160 -0.43 -13.03 4.08
CA PHE A 160 -0.13 -13.56 5.40
C PHE A 160 0.24 -15.06 5.31
N ARG A 161 -0.59 -15.90 4.67
CA ARG A 161 -0.29 -17.35 4.54
C ARG A 161 1.00 -17.62 3.79
N ARG A 162 1.25 -16.86 2.72
CA ARG A 162 2.48 -16.94 1.94
C ARG A 162 3.69 -16.69 2.84
N TYR A 163 3.74 -15.55 3.52
CA TYR A 163 4.90 -15.16 4.31
C TYR A 163 5.04 -15.96 5.61
N TYR A 164 3.93 -16.43 6.19
CA TYR A 164 3.92 -17.43 7.25
C TYR A 164 4.61 -18.73 6.80
N SER A 165 4.31 -19.19 5.58
CA SER A 165 4.93 -20.39 5.00
C SER A 165 6.41 -20.17 4.68
N GLU A 166 6.76 -19.03 4.07
CA GLU A 166 8.15 -18.66 3.79
C GLU A 166 8.99 -18.57 5.07
N THR A 167 8.41 -18.10 6.17
CA THR A 167 9.05 -18.10 7.50
C THR A 167 9.46 -19.50 7.93
N ILE A 168 8.54 -20.46 7.87
CA ILE A 168 8.80 -21.86 8.24
C ILE A 168 9.86 -22.48 7.33
N ILE A 169 9.80 -22.21 6.02
CA ILE A 169 10.77 -22.71 5.05
C ILE A 169 12.17 -22.18 5.40
N ASN A 170 12.32 -20.85 5.52
CA ASN A 170 13.62 -20.24 5.85
C ASN A 170 14.15 -20.70 7.22
N ALA A 171 13.28 -20.83 8.23
CA ALA A 171 13.68 -21.31 9.54
C ALA A 171 14.13 -22.78 9.51
N SER A 172 13.47 -23.61 8.70
CA SER A 172 13.87 -25.02 8.50
C SER A 172 15.21 -25.13 7.79
N GLU A 173 15.43 -24.37 6.71
CA GLU A 173 16.69 -24.34 5.97
C GLU A 173 17.88 -23.92 6.86
N ALA A 174 17.66 -23.09 7.88
CA ALA A 174 18.70 -22.72 8.84
C ALA A 174 19.33 -23.91 9.58
N PHE A 175 18.61 -25.04 9.66
CA PHE A 175 19.02 -26.25 10.38
C PHE A 175 19.12 -27.49 9.48
N HIS A 176 18.60 -27.46 8.26
CA HIS A 176 18.61 -28.58 7.30
C HIS A 176 19.57 -28.30 6.16
N HIS A 177 20.84 -28.69 6.33
CA HIS A 177 21.86 -28.63 5.29
C HIS A 177 22.56 -30.00 5.12
N LEU A 178 23.10 -30.30 3.93
CA LEU A 178 23.96 -31.46 3.72
C LEU A 178 25.32 -31.23 4.41
N GLY A 179 25.39 -31.50 5.72
CA GLY A 179 26.55 -31.27 6.58
C GLY A 179 26.16 -30.66 7.93
N LEU A 180 27.14 -30.22 8.73
CA LEU A 180 26.88 -29.32 9.87
C LEU A 180 26.73 -27.90 9.30
N PRO A 181 25.61 -27.19 9.50
CA PRO A 181 25.50 -25.81 9.04
C PRO A 181 26.56 -24.95 9.75
N SER A 182 27.22 -24.06 9.02
CA SER A 182 28.08 -23.05 9.65
C SER A 182 27.22 -22.09 10.47
N ALA A 183 27.78 -21.51 11.54
CA ALA A 183 27.06 -20.53 12.36
C ALA A 183 26.55 -19.34 11.51
N GLU A 184 27.34 -18.95 10.50
CA GLU A 184 27.00 -17.92 9.53
C GLU A 184 25.81 -18.31 8.63
N HIS A 185 25.81 -19.54 8.11
CA HIS A 185 24.69 -20.06 7.32
C HIS A 185 23.39 -20.07 8.15
N THR A 186 23.44 -20.64 9.36
CA THR A 186 22.28 -20.66 10.25
C THR A 186 21.79 -19.24 10.55
N GLN A 187 22.70 -18.31 10.89
CA GLN A 187 22.32 -16.93 11.17
C GLN A 187 21.65 -16.24 9.98
N ARG A 188 22.18 -16.43 8.76
CA ARG A 188 21.61 -15.85 7.54
C ARG A 188 20.19 -16.34 7.27
N PHE A 189 19.95 -17.65 7.37
CA PHE A 189 18.60 -18.20 7.17
C PHE A 189 17.64 -17.83 8.31
N LEU A 190 18.11 -17.72 9.55
CA LEU A 190 17.30 -17.18 10.65
C LEU A 190 16.96 -15.70 10.46
N SER A 191 17.86 -14.89 9.88
CA SER A 191 17.57 -13.51 9.47
C SER A 191 16.49 -13.49 8.38
N ARG A 192 16.60 -14.32 7.33
CA ARG A 192 15.57 -14.43 6.27
C ARG A 192 14.22 -14.88 6.84
N ALA A 193 14.22 -15.86 7.74
CA ALA A 193 13.00 -16.30 8.42
C ALA A 193 12.38 -15.18 9.25
N THR A 194 13.19 -14.41 9.98
CA THR A 194 12.70 -13.27 10.77
C THR A 194 12.15 -12.15 9.88
N ILE A 195 12.75 -11.91 8.71
CA ILE A 195 12.24 -10.93 7.73
C ILE A 195 10.91 -11.40 7.12
N SER A 196 10.82 -12.66 6.68
CA SER A 196 9.56 -13.24 6.23
C SER A 196 8.48 -13.19 7.32
N ALA A 197 8.87 -13.37 8.59
CA ALA A 197 7.94 -13.29 9.71
C ALA A 197 7.38 -11.88 9.86
N GLY A 198 8.21 -10.84 9.74
CA GLY A 198 7.73 -9.45 9.80
C GLY A 198 6.83 -9.09 8.61
N PHE A 199 7.09 -9.60 7.40
CA PHE A 199 6.15 -9.47 6.29
C PHE A 199 4.81 -10.18 6.57
N ALA A 200 4.82 -11.33 7.25
CA ALA A 200 3.57 -11.95 7.68
C ALA A 200 2.85 -11.10 8.75
N GLU A 201 3.57 -10.60 9.76
CA GLU A 201 3.01 -9.71 10.80
C GLU A 201 2.43 -8.43 10.20
N HIS A 202 3.07 -7.85 9.17
CA HIS A 202 2.54 -6.73 8.41
C HIS A 202 1.14 -7.01 7.82
N TYR A 203 0.96 -8.10 7.06
CA TYR A 203 -0.36 -8.41 6.50
C TYR A 203 -1.39 -8.86 7.55
N LEU A 204 -0.92 -9.37 8.69
CA LEU A 204 -1.77 -9.58 9.86
C LEU A 204 -2.27 -8.23 10.41
N LEU A 205 -1.40 -7.23 10.53
CA LEU A 205 -1.73 -5.88 10.98
C LEU A 205 -2.68 -5.15 10.02
N ASP A 206 -2.45 -5.28 8.71
CA ASP A 206 -3.36 -4.76 7.68
C ASP A 206 -4.80 -5.26 7.85
N ALA A 207 -4.96 -6.52 8.28
CA ALA A 207 -6.28 -7.08 8.53
C ALA A 207 -7.01 -6.37 9.69
N PHE A 208 -6.29 -5.66 10.55
CA PHE A 208 -6.85 -4.85 11.65
C PHE A 208 -7.03 -3.36 11.30
N SER A 209 -7.14 -3.02 10.01
CA SER A 209 -7.58 -1.69 9.56
C SER A 209 -9.01 -1.75 8.97
N ALA A 210 -9.88 -0.84 9.41
CA ALA A 210 -11.28 -0.81 8.97
C ALA A 210 -11.41 -0.55 7.46
N GLY A 211 -10.55 0.29 6.92
CA GLY A 211 -10.43 0.62 5.52
C GLY A 211 -10.00 -0.55 4.65
N HIS A 212 -9.45 -1.62 5.24
CA HIS A 212 -9.02 -2.84 4.55
C HIS A 212 -10.07 -3.96 4.53
N LEU A 213 -11.29 -3.74 5.03
CA LEU A 213 -12.31 -4.81 5.15
C LEU A 213 -12.88 -5.35 3.83
N PHE A 214 -12.58 -4.74 2.68
CA PHE A 214 -13.07 -5.14 1.36
C PHE A 214 -11.91 -5.40 0.40
N ASN A 215 -12.14 -6.13 -0.69
CA ASN A 215 -11.10 -6.38 -1.69
C ASN A 215 -10.94 -5.22 -2.68
N LYS A 216 -9.70 -4.72 -2.85
CA LYS A 216 -9.38 -3.59 -3.74
C LYS A 216 -9.59 -3.93 -5.22
N GLU A 217 -9.21 -5.12 -5.67
CA GLU A 217 -9.34 -5.49 -7.09
C GLU A 217 -10.81 -5.62 -7.49
N ASP A 218 -11.63 -6.27 -6.67
CA ASP A 218 -13.09 -6.33 -6.90
C ASP A 218 -13.69 -4.92 -6.97
N PHE A 219 -13.26 -4.02 -6.07
CA PHE A 219 -13.73 -2.63 -6.05
C PHE A 219 -13.35 -1.89 -7.34
N THR A 220 -12.08 -1.94 -7.73
CA THR A 220 -11.59 -1.25 -8.93
C THR A 220 -12.24 -1.81 -10.20
N ALA A 221 -12.47 -3.12 -10.27
CA ALA A 221 -13.21 -3.76 -11.36
C ALA A 221 -14.68 -3.28 -11.41
N LEU A 222 -15.35 -3.16 -10.26
CA LEU A 222 -16.70 -2.60 -10.17
C LEU A 222 -16.74 -1.13 -10.64
N ALA A 223 -15.85 -0.29 -10.12
CA ALA A 223 -15.78 1.13 -10.47
C ALA A 223 -15.50 1.32 -11.97
N GLN A 224 -14.52 0.58 -12.50
CA GLN A 224 -14.17 0.61 -13.93
C GLN A 224 -15.35 0.16 -14.80
N ARG A 225 -16.08 -0.89 -14.40
CA ARG A 225 -17.28 -1.35 -15.11
C ARG A 225 -18.35 -0.26 -15.15
N ASN A 226 -18.62 0.39 -14.03
CA ASN A 226 -19.63 1.45 -13.95
C ASN A 226 -19.25 2.66 -14.82
N LEU A 227 -17.96 3.02 -14.87
CA LEU A 227 -17.44 4.05 -15.78
C LEU A 227 -17.55 3.63 -17.26
N ASN A 228 -17.22 2.38 -17.58
CA ASN A 228 -17.29 1.85 -18.95
C ASN A 228 -18.72 1.72 -19.48
N ALA A 229 -19.72 1.64 -18.60
CA ALA A 229 -21.13 1.63 -18.97
C ALA A 229 -21.61 3.00 -19.49
N LEU A 230 -20.87 4.08 -19.23
CA LEU A 230 -21.18 5.42 -19.71
C LEU A 230 -20.64 5.65 -21.12
N PRO A 231 -21.41 6.29 -22.02
CA PRO A 231 -20.86 6.90 -23.22
C PRO A 231 -19.76 7.91 -22.87
N ARG A 232 -18.80 8.11 -23.80
CA ARG A 232 -17.68 9.04 -23.59
C ARG A 232 -18.11 10.45 -23.17
N SER A 233 -19.20 10.97 -23.75
CA SER A 233 -19.74 12.29 -23.39
C SER A 233 -20.23 12.37 -21.94
N GLN A 234 -20.74 11.27 -21.39
CA GLN A 234 -21.16 11.19 -19.98
C GLN A 234 -19.96 11.03 -19.03
N GLN A 235 -18.90 10.35 -19.46
CA GLN A 235 -17.63 10.32 -18.71
C GLN A 235 -17.02 11.73 -18.63
N GLN A 236 -17.00 12.48 -19.73
CA GLN A 236 -16.55 13.87 -19.74
C GLN A 236 -17.43 14.75 -18.84
N ALA A 237 -18.76 14.61 -18.92
CA ALA A 237 -19.67 15.33 -18.03
C ALA A 237 -19.46 14.99 -16.54
N LEU A 238 -19.09 13.74 -16.20
CA LEU A 238 -18.67 13.37 -14.85
C LEU A 238 -17.39 14.12 -14.44
N LEU A 239 -16.34 14.10 -15.26
CA LEU A 239 -15.09 14.80 -14.97
C LEU A 239 -15.28 16.31 -14.85
N HIS A 240 -16.15 16.92 -15.68
CA HIS A 240 -16.48 18.34 -15.59
C HIS A 240 -17.23 18.67 -14.30
N ARG A 241 -18.15 17.81 -13.85
CA ARG A 241 -18.78 17.97 -12.52
C ARG A 241 -17.76 17.89 -11.39
N VAL A 242 -16.76 17.02 -11.52
CA VAL A 242 -15.65 16.95 -10.57
C VAL A 242 -14.84 18.25 -10.58
N GLY A 243 -14.40 18.71 -11.76
CA GLY A 243 -13.64 19.95 -11.88
C GLY A 243 -14.39 21.17 -11.35
N HIS A 244 -15.68 21.27 -11.65
CA HIS A 244 -16.57 22.29 -11.09
C HIS A 244 -16.62 22.25 -9.57
N GLY A 245 -16.81 21.06 -8.98
CA GLY A 245 -16.87 20.87 -7.53
C GLY A 245 -15.56 21.23 -6.82
N VAL A 246 -14.41 20.90 -7.41
CA VAL A 246 -13.09 21.27 -6.88
C VAL A 246 -12.90 22.79 -6.93
N LEU A 247 -13.23 23.44 -8.05
CA LEU A 247 -13.10 24.88 -8.22
C LEU A 247 -14.09 25.71 -7.39
N ALA A 248 -15.18 25.09 -6.94
CA ALA A 248 -16.08 25.70 -5.97
C ALA A 248 -15.46 25.84 -4.56
N ASN A 249 -14.41 25.07 -4.25
CA ASN A 249 -13.64 25.24 -3.02
C ASN A 249 -12.61 26.38 -3.17
N PRO A 250 -12.69 27.47 -2.38
CA PRO A 250 -11.81 28.63 -2.54
C PRO A 250 -10.32 28.33 -2.34
N GLY A 251 -9.99 27.42 -1.40
CA GLY A 251 -8.62 27.02 -1.12
C GLY A 251 -8.02 26.22 -2.27
N ALA A 252 -8.78 25.23 -2.78
CA ALA A 252 -8.39 24.45 -3.93
C ALA A 252 -8.22 25.31 -5.19
N ARG A 253 -9.17 26.22 -5.45
CA ARG A 253 -9.10 27.15 -6.57
C ARG A 253 -7.88 28.07 -6.49
N ALA A 254 -7.61 28.64 -5.31
CA ALA A 254 -6.45 29.51 -5.11
C ALA A 254 -5.12 28.76 -5.31
N LEU A 255 -5.06 27.48 -4.91
CA LEU A 255 -3.90 26.64 -5.13
C LEU A 255 -3.72 26.29 -6.62
N LEU A 256 -4.79 25.86 -7.29
CA LEU A 256 -4.81 25.56 -8.73
C LEU A 256 -4.41 26.77 -9.58
N GLY A 257 -4.82 27.98 -9.18
CA GLY A 257 -4.44 29.23 -9.84
C GLY A 257 -2.95 29.55 -9.83
N GLN A 258 -2.12 28.79 -9.11
CA GLN A 258 -0.66 28.92 -9.11
C GLN A 258 0.03 28.04 -10.18
N TYR A 259 -0.74 27.25 -10.92
CA TYR A 259 -0.20 26.28 -11.87
C TYR A 259 -0.92 26.38 -13.22
N GLU A 260 -0.18 26.09 -14.29
CA GLU A 260 -0.69 25.98 -15.66
C GLU A 260 -0.06 24.78 -16.37
N ALA A 261 -0.67 24.31 -17.47
CA ALA A 261 -0.15 23.16 -18.20
C ALA A 261 1.01 23.54 -19.12
N VAL A 262 1.96 22.62 -19.29
CA VAL A 262 3.13 22.82 -20.17
C VAL A 262 2.72 22.90 -21.65
N GLU A 263 1.71 22.14 -22.07
CA GLU A 263 1.31 21.94 -23.48
C GLU A 263 -0.04 22.56 -23.88
N LEU A 264 -0.81 23.17 -22.96
CA LEU A 264 -2.06 23.84 -23.33
C LEU A 264 -1.78 25.18 -24.00
N THR A 265 -1.38 25.16 -25.28
CA THR A 265 -1.35 26.37 -26.10
C THR A 265 -2.77 26.72 -26.56
N PHE A 266 -3.38 27.73 -25.91
CA PHE A 266 -4.62 28.38 -26.37
C PHE A 266 -4.32 29.39 -27.51
N GLY A 267 -3.65 28.95 -28.57
CA GLY A 267 -3.25 29.84 -29.67
C GLY A 267 -2.39 31.03 -29.19
N PHE A 268 -2.69 32.25 -29.64
CA PHE A 268 -1.98 33.48 -29.25
C PHE A 268 -2.41 34.06 -27.88
N LEU A 269 -3.30 33.38 -27.15
CA LEU A 269 -3.79 33.84 -25.86
C LEU A 269 -2.86 33.37 -24.73
N PRO A 270 -2.75 34.15 -23.64
CA PRO A 270 -2.04 33.71 -22.43
C PRO A 270 -2.64 32.38 -21.93
N ARG A 271 -1.77 31.49 -21.46
CA ARG A 271 -2.15 30.19 -20.91
C ARG A 271 -3.01 30.45 -19.66
N PRO A 272 -4.26 29.96 -19.63
CA PRO A 272 -5.07 30.08 -18.43
C PRO A 272 -4.53 29.12 -17.36
N ASN A 273 -4.41 29.62 -16.13
CA ASN A 273 -4.09 28.81 -14.96
C ASN A 273 -5.24 27.84 -14.66
N PHE A 274 -5.01 26.84 -13.81
CA PHE A 274 -6.04 25.85 -13.49
C PHE A 274 -7.16 26.35 -12.57
N ASP A 275 -7.18 27.62 -12.17
CA ASP A 275 -8.39 28.25 -11.61
C ASP A 275 -9.45 28.60 -12.68
N ASN A 276 -9.08 28.44 -13.96
CA ASN A 276 -9.98 28.42 -15.11
C ASN A 276 -10.59 27.03 -15.30
N GLU A 277 -11.93 26.97 -15.34
CA GLU A 277 -12.69 25.71 -15.45
C GLU A 277 -12.36 24.91 -16.71
N THR A 278 -12.18 25.56 -17.85
CA THR A 278 -11.82 24.87 -19.10
C THR A 278 -10.42 24.26 -19.04
N ALA A 279 -9.45 24.99 -18.48
CA ALA A 279 -8.08 24.50 -18.34
C ALA A 279 -8.01 23.29 -17.40
N PHE A 280 -8.67 23.37 -16.25
CA PHE A 280 -8.68 22.30 -15.26
C PHE A 280 -9.43 21.06 -15.74
N ASN A 281 -10.61 21.23 -16.36
CA ASN A 281 -11.35 20.11 -16.93
C ASN A 281 -10.55 19.41 -18.04
N THR A 282 -9.80 20.15 -18.84
CA THR A 282 -8.92 19.58 -19.86
C THR A 282 -7.79 18.76 -19.25
N LEU A 283 -7.19 19.22 -18.14
CA LEU A 283 -6.21 18.45 -17.38
C LEU A 283 -6.81 17.14 -16.85
N LEU A 284 -8.00 17.19 -16.23
CA LEU A 284 -8.67 16.00 -15.70
C LEU A 284 -8.98 14.98 -16.80
N GLU A 285 -9.46 15.44 -17.97
CA GLU A 285 -9.69 14.57 -19.13
C GLU A 285 -8.38 13.91 -19.61
N ARG A 286 -7.30 14.70 -19.75
CA ARG A 286 -5.99 14.17 -20.16
C ARG A 286 -5.47 13.10 -19.18
N LEU A 287 -5.55 13.37 -17.88
CA LEU A 287 -5.14 12.41 -16.85
C LEU A 287 -6.00 11.14 -16.88
N TYR A 288 -7.30 11.25 -17.11
CA TYR A 288 -8.18 10.07 -17.18
C TYR A 288 -8.02 9.24 -18.46
N ASP A 289 -7.59 9.88 -19.55
CA ASP A 289 -7.32 9.19 -20.82
C ASP A 289 -6.01 8.40 -20.77
N ASP A 290 -5.07 8.83 -19.95
CA ASP A 290 -3.87 8.08 -19.62
C ASP A 290 -4.20 6.82 -18.77
N PRO A 291 -3.63 5.64 -19.09
CA PRO A 291 -3.88 4.42 -18.32
C PRO A 291 -3.51 4.52 -16.83
N ASP A 292 -2.40 5.18 -16.50
CA ASP A 292 -1.93 5.31 -15.12
C ASP A 292 -2.75 6.35 -14.36
N GLY A 293 -3.12 7.45 -15.01
CA GLY A 293 -4.06 8.42 -14.43
C GLY A 293 -5.46 7.85 -14.23
N ARG A 294 -5.93 6.95 -15.11
CA ARG A 294 -7.16 6.18 -14.88
C ARG A 294 -7.05 5.27 -13.66
N GLN A 295 -5.94 4.55 -13.51
CA GLN A 295 -5.68 3.71 -12.34
C GLN A 295 -5.61 4.55 -11.04
N ALA A 296 -5.05 5.75 -11.11
CA ALA A 296 -5.02 6.70 -10.00
C ALA A 296 -6.44 7.14 -9.61
N VAL A 297 -7.34 7.43 -10.57
CA VAL A 297 -8.76 7.73 -10.30
C VAL A 297 -9.46 6.57 -9.59
N LEU A 298 -9.27 5.33 -10.06
CA LEU A 298 -9.84 4.15 -9.41
C LEU A 298 -9.30 3.98 -7.98
N SER A 299 -7.99 4.17 -7.81
CA SER A 299 -7.35 4.09 -6.49
C SER A 299 -7.82 5.21 -5.58
N ALA A 300 -8.09 6.42 -6.07
CA ALA A 300 -8.62 7.54 -5.29
C ALA A 300 -10.02 7.22 -4.75
N LEU A 301 -10.87 6.56 -5.55
CA LEU A 301 -12.17 6.07 -5.08
C LEU A 301 -12.03 5.00 -3.97
N VAL A 302 -11.03 4.11 -4.07
CA VAL A 302 -10.69 3.17 -2.99
C VAL A 302 -10.35 3.92 -1.70
N LYS A 303 -9.49 4.95 -1.79
CA LYS A 303 -9.11 5.77 -0.62
C LYS A 303 -10.32 6.45 0.03
N VAL A 304 -11.27 6.94 -0.76
CA VAL A 304 -12.50 7.53 -0.20
C VAL A 304 -13.28 6.51 0.64
N VAL A 305 -13.41 5.25 0.19
CA VAL A 305 -14.06 4.22 0.99
C VAL A 305 -13.23 3.89 2.22
N HIS A 306 -11.93 3.66 2.02
CA HIS A 306 -10.96 3.39 3.08
C HIS A 306 -11.07 4.40 4.24
N ASP A 307 -10.86 5.68 3.96
CA ASP A 307 -10.83 6.73 4.99
C ASP A 307 -12.17 6.90 5.69
N ARG A 308 -13.28 6.73 4.95
CA ARG A 308 -14.62 6.78 5.53
C ARG A 308 -14.91 5.61 6.47
N LEU A 309 -14.32 4.43 6.23
CA LEU A 309 -14.46 3.30 7.14
C LEU A 309 -13.60 3.50 8.39
N ASP A 310 -12.38 3.98 8.23
CA ASP A 310 -11.47 4.27 9.35
C ASP A 310 -12.05 5.32 10.30
N HIS A 311 -12.75 6.31 9.75
CA HIS A 311 -13.31 7.44 10.50
C HIS A 311 -14.82 7.32 10.73
N ASN A 312 -15.43 6.15 10.48
CA ASN A 312 -16.86 5.97 10.64
C ASN A 312 -17.26 6.13 12.13
N ASP A 313 -18.29 6.92 12.43
CA ASP A 313 -18.85 6.97 13.78
C ASP A 313 -19.71 5.71 14.01
N ALA A 314 -19.19 4.77 14.79
CA ALA A 314 -19.89 3.54 15.16
C ALA A 314 -20.91 3.76 16.29
N GLY A 315 -21.05 4.98 16.78
CA GLY A 315 -21.86 5.34 17.93
C GLY A 315 -21.14 5.13 19.26
N GLY A 316 -21.64 5.77 20.31
CA GLY A 316 -21.05 5.65 21.66
C GLY A 316 -19.64 6.25 21.79
N GLY A 317 -19.22 7.09 20.83
CA GLY A 317 -17.90 7.70 20.78
C GLY A 317 -16.81 6.80 20.18
N ALA A 318 -17.18 5.63 19.64
CA ALA A 318 -16.25 4.73 18.96
C ALA A 318 -16.11 5.11 17.47
N ILE A 319 -14.87 5.10 16.99
CA ILE A 319 -14.52 5.38 15.59
C ILE A 319 -14.09 4.07 14.92
N GLY A 320 -14.67 3.79 13.75
CA GLY A 320 -14.42 2.60 12.95
C GLY A 320 -15.66 1.79 12.58
N VAL A 321 -15.48 0.50 12.32
CA VAL A 321 -16.51 -0.41 11.80
C VAL A 321 -16.77 -1.56 12.79
N PRO A 322 -18.02 -1.84 13.18
CA PRO A 322 -18.34 -3.02 13.98
C PRO A 322 -17.94 -4.33 13.28
N VAL A 323 -17.12 -5.15 13.91
CA VAL A 323 -16.63 -6.43 13.39
C VAL A 323 -16.76 -7.52 14.44
N GLU A 324 -16.57 -8.76 14.00
CA GLU A 324 -16.53 -9.93 14.86
C GLU A 324 -15.53 -10.97 14.35
N ASN A 325 -15.06 -11.81 15.26
CA ASN A 325 -14.37 -13.06 14.94
C ASN A 325 -14.85 -14.15 15.92
N ASN A 326 -14.15 -15.29 15.97
CA ASN A 326 -14.55 -16.38 16.88
C ASN A 326 -14.29 -16.06 18.37
N LEU A 327 -13.61 -14.95 18.66
CA LEU A 327 -13.18 -14.53 20.01
C LEU A 327 -14.03 -13.39 20.58
N GLY A 328 -14.85 -12.72 19.75
CA GLY A 328 -15.74 -11.66 20.19
C GLY A 328 -16.04 -10.64 19.08
N ALA A 329 -16.78 -9.60 19.45
CA ALA A 329 -17.11 -8.47 18.60
C ALA A 329 -16.56 -7.17 19.20
N TRP A 330 -16.14 -6.25 18.32
CA TRP A 330 -15.61 -4.93 18.70
C TRP A 330 -15.80 -3.93 17.55
N VAL A 331 -15.46 -2.66 17.77
CA VAL A 331 -15.37 -1.66 16.70
C VAL A 331 -13.93 -1.61 16.20
N LEU A 332 -13.72 -2.04 14.96
CA LEU A 332 -12.43 -1.99 14.31
C LEU A 332 -12.16 -0.55 13.88
N SER A 333 -11.22 0.09 14.56
CA SER A 333 -10.56 1.32 14.09
C SER A 333 -9.73 1.03 12.83
N GLY A 334 -9.25 2.06 12.16
CA GLY A 334 -8.21 1.91 11.14
C GLY A 334 -7.12 2.96 11.27
N ASP A 335 -6.46 3.23 10.16
CA ASP A 335 -5.28 4.07 10.10
C ASP A 335 -5.52 5.42 10.78
N LYS A 336 -4.53 5.90 11.54
CA LYS A 336 -4.57 7.18 12.29
C LYS A 336 -5.60 7.21 13.43
N THR A 337 -6.43 6.18 13.59
CA THR A 337 -7.44 6.07 14.65
C THR A 337 -7.17 4.91 15.60
N LEU A 338 -6.15 4.07 15.34
CA LEU A 338 -5.80 2.92 16.19
C LEU A 338 -5.53 3.31 17.63
N ALA A 339 -4.84 4.43 17.85
CA ALA A 339 -4.56 4.96 19.18
C ALA A 339 -5.82 5.29 20.00
N THR A 340 -6.97 5.41 19.33
CA THR A 340 -8.28 5.64 19.97
C THR A 340 -9.05 4.35 20.26
N SER A 341 -8.56 3.19 19.83
CA SER A 341 -9.20 1.88 20.02
C SER A 341 -8.32 0.88 20.79
N PRO A 342 -8.34 0.92 22.13
CA PRO A 342 -7.65 -0.06 22.97
C PRO A 342 -8.07 -1.52 22.69
N GLN A 343 -9.32 -1.71 22.23
CA GLN A 343 -9.85 -3.04 21.90
C GLN A 343 -9.22 -3.60 20.62
N THR A 344 -9.05 -2.77 19.57
CA THR A 344 -8.32 -3.19 18.37
C THR A 344 -6.87 -3.51 18.72
N GLN A 345 -6.20 -2.65 19.48
CA GLN A 345 -4.80 -2.89 19.93
C GLN A 345 -4.66 -4.17 20.74
N GLN A 346 -5.62 -4.50 21.60
CA GLN A 346 -5.63 -5.75 22.34
C GLN A 346 -5.80 -6.97 21.42
N MET A 347 -6.64 -6.88 20.40
CA MET A 347 -6.81 -7.98 19.43
C MET A 347 -5.57 -8.17 18.56
N ILE A 348 -4.94 -7.08 18.11
CA ILE A 348 -3.64 -7.09 17.41
C ILE A 348 -2.58 -7.80 18.27
N GLU A 349 -2.39 -7.36 19.51
CA GLU A 349 -1.38 -7.93 20.42
C GLU A 349 -1.58 -9.43 20.62
N ARG A 350 -2.83 -9.87 20.78
CA ARG A 350 -3.16 -11.31 20.90
C ARG A 350 -2.88 -12.08 19.62
N ALA A 351 -3.18 -11.50 18.46
CA ALA A 351 -2.94 -12.14 17.16
C ALA A 351 -1.45 -12.27 16.87
N ILE A 352 -0.66 -11.23 17.10
CA ILE A 352 0.81 -11.26 16.96
C ILE A 352 1.41 -12.24 17.98
N THR A 353 0.94 -12.25 19.22
CA THR A 353 1.40 -13.22 20.24
C THR A 353 1.13 -14.66 19.80
N GLU A 354 -0.05 -14.94 19.25
CA GLU A 354 -0.38 -16.26 18.71
C GLU A 354 0.55 -16.62 17.55
N PHE A 355 0.72 -15.72 16.57
CA PHE A 355 1.64 -15.90 15.45
C PHE A 355 3.06 -16.26 15.92
N ARG A 356 3.64 -15.45 16.81
CA ARG A 356 4.99 -15.66 17.34
C ARG A 356 5.11 -16.95 18.16
N THR A 357 4.07 -17.31 18.90
CA THR A 357 4.00 -18.59 19.63
C THR A 357 4.06 -19.77 18.67
N ARG A 358 3.31 -19.73 17.56
CA ARG A 358 3.33 -20.79 16.53
C ARG A 358 4.66 -20.84 15.79
N MET A 359 5.34 -19.71 15.64
CA MET A 359 6.67 -19.64 15.03
C MET A 359 7.80 -20.15 15.94
N GLN A 360 7.65 -20.05 17.26
CA GLN A 360 8.72 -20.34 18.21
C GLN A 360 9.45 -21.69 17.99
N PRO A 361 8.77 -22.83 17.72
CA PRO A 361 9.45 -24.11 17.53
C PRO A 361 10.42 -24.12 16.34
N TYR A 362 10.08 -23.43 15.25
CA TYR A 362 10.91 -23.40 14.03
C TYR A 362 12.20 -22.59 14.21
N PHE A 363 12.18 -21.62 15.12
CA PHE A 363 13.36 -20.82 15.45
C PHE A 363 14.24 -21.43 16.55
N ALA A 364 13.78 -22.48 17.25
CA ALA A 364 14.45 -23.03 18.42
C ALA A 364 15.47 -24.13 18.10
N GLY A 365 15.48 -24.66 16.88
CA GLY A 365 16.39 -25.73 16.46
C GLY A 365 15.81 -26.58 15.34
N PRO A 366 16.44 -27.73 15.02
CA PRO A 366 15.99 -28.61 13.95
C PRO A 366 14.58 -29.14 14.26
N THR A 367 13.59 -28.69 13.50
CA THR A 367 12.27 -29.32 13.46
C THR A 367 12.31 -30.53 12.53
N PRO A 368 11.62 -31.64 12.83
CA PRO A 368 11.45 -32.74 11.87
C PRO A 368 10.89 -32.18 10.55
N PRO A 369 11.27 -32.72 9.38
CA PRO A 369 10.69 -32.28 8.11
C PRO A 369 9.17 -32.36 8.18
N GLY A 370 8.50 -31.21 8.10
CA GLY A 370 7.06 -31.16 7.93
C GLY A 370 6.72 -31.85 6.62
N THR A 371 5.79 -32.80 6.67
CA THR A 371 5.28 -33.48 5.47
C THR A 371 4.82 -32.45 4.46
N GLY A 372 5.38 -32.50 3.24
CA GLY A 372 5.17 -31.53 2.16
C GLY A 372 3.72 -31.45 1.64
N SER A 373 2.79 -30.98 2.46
CA SER A 373 1.47 -30.53 2.03
C SER A 373 1.43 -29.03 2.21
N GLY A 374 1.06 -28.29 1.17
CA GLY A 374 1.12 -26.82 1.05
C GLY A 374 0.21 -26.01 1.97
N TYR A 375 0.05 -26.42 3.23
CA TYR A 375 -0.53 -25.63 4.31
C TYR A 375 0.46 -25.59 5.47
N ALA A 376 0.93 -24.39 5.80
CA ALA A 376 1.76 -24.16 6.96
C ALA A 376 0.95 -24.45 8.24
N PRO A 377 1.35 -25.45 9.07
CA PRO A 377 0.65 -25.77 10.30
C PRO A 377 0.57 -24.55 11.22
N GLY A 378 -0.59 -24.29 11.83
CA GLY A 378 -0.79 -23.19 12.77
C GLY A 378 -1.28 -21.87 12.16
N SER A 379 -1.32 -21.73 10.82
CA SER A 379 -1.72 -20.47 10.17
C SER A 379 -3.20 -20.16 10.37
N GLU A 380 -4.08 -21.16 10.37
CA GLU A 380 -5.52 -20.97 10.54
C GLU A 380 -5.89 -20.56 11.97
N GLU A 381 -5.10 -20.95 12.97
CA GLU A 381 -5.23 -20.50 14.35
C GLU A 381 -4.96 -18.99 14.49
N VAL A 382 -3.99 -18.45 13.75
CA VAL A 382 -3.77 -17.00 13.67
C VAL A 382 -4.88 -16.32 12.87
N ILE A 383 -5.31 -16.92 11.75
CA ILE A 383 -6.39 -16.37 10.91
C ILE A 383 -7.72 -16.29 11.66
N ALA A 384 -7.94 -17.11 12.70
CA ALA A 384 -9.10 -17.02 13.57
C ALA A 384 -9.23 -15.66 14.28
N PHE A 385 -8.15 -14.88 14.37
CA PHE A 385 -8.16 -13.52 14.90
C PHE A 385 -8.60 -12.46 13.88
N PHE A 386 -8.52 -12.74 12.57
CA PHE A 386 -8.84 -11.76 11.53
C PHE A 386 -10.29 -11.29 11.68
N PRO A 387 -10.56 -9.98 11.67
CA PRO A 387 -11.91 -9.46 11.78
C PRO A 387 -12.75 -9.86 10.56
N ARG A 388 -14.04 -10.03 10.81
CA ARG A 388 -15.07 -10.20 9.79
C ARG A 388 -16.17 -9.19 10.05
N THR A 389 -16.76 -8.67 8.98
CA THR A 389 -17.85 -7.71 9.10
C THR A 389 -19.07 -8.37 9.74
N THR A 390 -19.73 -7.65 10.65
CA THR A 390 -21.08 -8.03 11.10
C THR A 390 -22.08 -7.90 9.95
N ALA A 391 -23.31 -8.41 10.11
CA ALA A 391 -24.35 -8.26 9.10
C ALA A 391 -24.71 -6.78 8.82
N ASP A 392 -24.71 -5.93 9.86
CA ASP A 392 -24.97 -4.49 9.73
C ASP A 392 -23.82 -3.78 9.01
N SER A 393 -22.58 -4.02 9.43
CA SER A 393 -21.40 -3.46 8.77
C SER A 393 -21.29 -3.90 7.31
N THR A 394 -21.66 -5.15 7.00
CA THR A 394 -21.70 -5.64 5.63
C THR A 394 -22.65 -4.81 4.77
N ARG A 395 -23.85 -4.51 5.26
CA ARG A 395 -24.83 -3.65 4.55
C ARG A 395 -24.31 -2.23 4.38
N MET A 396 -23.72 -1.66 5.43
CA MET A 396 -23.17 -0.31 5.43
C MET A 396 -22.04 -0.17 4.41
N ILE A 397 -21.04 -1.05 4.48
CA ILE A 397 -19.88 -1.04 3.56
C ILE A 397 -20.35 -1.24 2.12
N ALA A 398 -21.23 -2.23 1.88
CA ALA A 398 -21.75 -2.46 0.53
C ALA A 398 -22.53 -1.25 -0.01
N GLN A 399 -23.26 -0.52 0.84
CA GLN A 399 -23.96 0.69 0.44
C GLN A 399 -22.99 1.83 0.14
N LEU A 400 -21.95 2.02 0.96
CA LEU A 400 -20.91 3.02 0.74
C LEU A 400 -20.18 2.76 -0.60
N ILE A 401 -19.78 1.51 -0.85
CA ILE A 401 -19.12 1.11 -2.10
C ILE A 401 -20.06 1.35 -3.29
N ARG A 402 -21.34 0.99 -3.20
CA ARG A 402 -22.32 1.28 -4.27
C ARG A 402 -22.45 2.78 -4.55
N ASP A 403 -22.45 3.63 -3.52
CA ASP A 403 -22.56 5.08 -3.69
C ASP A 403 -21.30 5.68 -4.33
N VAL A 404 -20.13 5.35 -3.79
CA VAL A 404 -18.83 5.85 -4.27
C VAL A 404 -18.53 5.38 -5.70
N THR A 405 -18.97 4.18 -6.07
CA THR A 405 -18.77 3.63 -7.43
C THR A 405 -19.90 3.97 -8.40
N ASN A 406 -20.91 4.76 -8.01
CA ASN A 406 -22.01 5.14 -8.89
C ASN A 406 -21.73 6.48 -9.61
N PRO A 407 -21.49 6.49 -10.94
CA PRO A 407 -21.20 7.71 -11.69
C PRO A 407 -22.39 8.69 -11.80
N ALA A 408 -23.62 8.20 -11.61
CA ALA A 408 -24.81 9.04 -11.52
C ALA A 408 -25.09 9.52 -10.08
N GLY A 409 -24.36 9.00 -9.09
CA GLY A 409 -24.54 9.28 -7.67
C GLY A 409 -23.26 9.83 -7.03
N GLY A 410 -22.83 9.22 -5.92
CA GLY A 410 -21.76 9.73 -5.06
C GLY A 410 -20.36 9.79 -5.66
N MET A 411 -20.07 9.18 -6.81
CA MET A 411 -18.71 9.13 -7.39
C MET A 411 -18.12 10.52 -7.63
N ALA A 412 -18.90 11.47 -8.17
CA ALA A 412 -18.39 12.83 -8.41
C ALA A 412 -17.98 13.50 -7.08
N ASN A 413 -18.81 13.39 -6.05
CA ASN A 413 -18.54 13.96 -4.74
C ASN A 413 -17.34 13.28 -4.06
N ALA A 414 -17.20 11.96 -4.23
CA ALA A 414 -16.04 11.21 -3.76
C ALA A 414 -14.73 11.73 -4.40
N LEU A 415 -14.71 11.89 -5.72
CA LEU A 415 -13.56 12.43 -6.45
C LEU A 415 -13.27 13.89 -6.08
N VAL A 416 -14.29 14.74 -5.94
CA VAL A 416 -14.11 16.13 -5.48
C VAL A 416 -13.46 16.16 -4.10
N SER A 417 -13.98 15.39 -3.16
CA SER A 417 -13.48 15.34 -1.78
C SER A 417 -12.00 14.96 -1.76
N ILE A 418 -11.64 13.86 -2.42
CA ILE A 418 -10.27 13.37 -2.39
C ILE A 418 -9.31 14.25 -3.18
N ILE A 419 -9.73 14.83 -4.32
CA ILE A 419 -8.86 15.76 -5.05
C ILE A 419 -8.57 17.00 -4.21
N ILE A 420 -9.54 17.54 -3.46
CA ILE A 420 -9.32 18.71 -2.60
C ILE A 420 -8.34 18.39 -1.47
N GLU A 421 -8.52 17.24 -0.81
CA GLU A 421 -7.67 16.79 0.29
C GLU A 421 -6.22 16.59 -0.15
N GLU A 422 -6.05 15.97 -1.32
CA GLU A 422 -4.75 15.53 -1.84
C GLU A 422 -4.09 16.55 -2.77
N LEU A 423 -4.76 17.68 -3.03
CA LEU A 423 -4.38 18.62 -4.07
C LEU A 423 -2.92 19.08 -4.00
N PRO A 424 -2.34 19.40 -2.82
CA PRO A 424 -0.94 19.80 -2.73
C PRO A 424 0.01 18.70 -3.23
N SER A 425 -0.15 17.48 -2.73
CA SER A 425 0.65 16.31 -3.12
C SER A 425 0.46 15.98 -4.61
N LEU A 426 -0.77 16.12 -5.10
CA LEU A 426 -1.08 15.85 -6.51
C LEU A 426 -0.35 16.84 -7.44
N LEU A 427 -0.39 18.14 -7.13
CA LEU A 427 0.26 19.17 -7.94
C LEU A 427 1.79 19.06 -7.90
N GLU A 428 2.38 18.74 -6.74
CA GLU A 428 3.82 18.46 -6.65
C GLU A 428 4.23 17.28 -7.53
N GLY A 429 3.43 16.21 -7.53
CA GLY A 429 3.65 15.05 -8.40
C GLY A 429 3.65 15.44 -9.88
N LEU A 430 2.63 16.18 -10.31
CA LEU A 430 2.50 16.64 -11.70
C LEU A 430 3.63 17.61 -12.12
N VAL A 431 4.12 18.45 -11.21
CA VAL A 431 5.29 19.31 -11.47
C VAL A 431 6.56 18.48 -11.65
N ARG A 432 6.81 17.49 -10.78
CA ARG A 432 7.97 16.60 -10.90
C ARG A 432 7.95 15.82 -12.22
N HIS A 433 6.76 15.47 -12.68
CA HIS A 433 6.53 14.80 -13.96
C HIS A 433 6.76 15.70 -15.18
N GLY A 434 6.62 17.02 -15.00
CA GLY A 434 6.67 17.98 -16.09
C GLY A 434 5.35 18.12 -16.87
N ASP A 435 4.22 17.68 -16.29
CA ASP A 435 2.90 17.87 -16.90
C ASP A 435 2.39 19.31 -16.75
N ILE A 436 2.77 19.93 -15.63
CA ILE A 436 2.39 21.27 -15.24
C ILE A 436 3.62 22.04 -14.74
N HIS A 437 3.56 23.36 -14.76
CA HIS A 437 4.56 24.22 -14.12
C HIS A 437 3.89 25.27 -13.24
N ARG A 438 4.67 25.81 -12.30
CA ARG A 438 4.23 26.91 -11.46
C ARG A 438 4.24 28.19 -12.29
N ALA A 439 3.10 28.87 -12.35
CA ALA A 439 2.90 30.10 -13.12
C ALA A 439 3.72 31.29 -12.58
#